data_AF-A0A2W6B9G6-F1
#
_entry.id   AF-A0A2W6B9G6-F1
#
_cell.length_a   1.000
_cell.length_b   1.000
_cell.length_c   1.000
_cell.angle_alpha   90.00
_cell.angle_beta   90.00
_cell.angle_gamma   90.00
#
_symmetry.space_group_name_H-M   'P 1'
#
loop_
_entity.id
_entity.type
_entity.pdbx_description
1 polymer ?
#
loop_
_entity_poly.entity_id
_entity_poly.type
_entity_poly.pdbx_seq_one_letter_code
_entity_poly.pdbx_strand_id
1 'polypeptide(L)'
;MTSPAEPARPQRPPRSWWTSFVADDAAGTAPVRGLHEAANPRHRLRVEHDQHTLLVHLSDEDGHGWSTIAIDRATRQWAVAQSRRQSDTARRAYDRLYSGGPVPSSRAAR
;
A
#
# COMPACT_ATOMS: atom_id res chain seq x y z
N MET A 1 -28.79 12.24 6.05
CA MET A 1 -27.65 11.31 5.96
C MET A 1 -26.42 12.15 5.66
N THR A 2 -25.58 12.41 6.67
CA THR A 2 -24.41 13.28 6.55
C THR A 2 -23.27 12.49 5.93
N SER A 3 -22.79 12.90 4.76
CA SER A 3 -21.57 12.34 4.16
C SER A 3 -20.42 12.45 5.16
N PRO A 4 -19.56 11.42 5.32
CA PRO A 4 -18.36 11.57 6.13
C PRO A 4 -17.53 12.70 5.53
N ALA A 5 -17.15 13.68 6.36
CA ALA A 5 -16.31 14.78 5.95
C ALA A 5 -15.03 14.21 5.33
N GLU A 6 -14.75 14.57 4.08
CA GLU A 6 -13.48 14.29 3.43
C GLU A 6 -12.38 14.91 4.31
N PRO A 7 -11.37 14.15 4.75
CA PRO A 7 -10.32 14.71 5.58
C PRO A 7 -9.65 15.84 4.81
N ALA A 8 -9.65 17.05 5.39
CA ALA A 8 -9.08 18.23 4.77
C ALA A 8 -7.62 17.95 4.40
N ARG A 9 -7.31 18.00 3.10
CA ARG A 9 -5.93 17.82 2.60
C ARG A 9 -5.03 18.83 3.34
N PRO A 10 -3.92 18.40 3.98
CA PRO A 10 -3.04 19.30 4.69
C PRO A 10 -2.55 20.41 3.74
N GLN A 11 -2.62 21.67 4.19
CA GLN A 11 -2.12 22.79 3.40
C GLN A 11 -0.63 22.58 3.13
N ARG A 12 -0.25 22.68 1.85
CA ARG A 12 1.08 22.34 1.31
C ARG A 12 2.18 22.99 2.18
N PRO A 13 2.97 22.22 2.94
CA PRO A 13 4.01 22.80 3.80
C PRO A 13 5.11 23.46 2.96
N PRO A 14 5.76 24.53 3.47
CA PRO A 14 6.86 25.18 2.77
C PRO A 14 8.06 24.22 2.67
N ARG A 15 8.45 23.87 1.43
CA ARG A 15 9.67 23.12 1.04
C ARG A 15 9.86 21.76 1.75
N SER A 16 9.29 20.71 1.14
CA SER A 16 9.84 19.35 1.03
C SER A 16 10.39 18.71 2.34
N TRP A 17 9.49 18.18 3.17
CA TRP A 17 9.79 17.30 4.30
C TRP A 17 9.75 15.81 3.91
N TRP A 18 9.94 15.47 2.63
CA TRP A 18 9.87 14.08 2.17
C TRP A 18 10.86 13.22 2.97
N THR A 19 10.31 12.37 3.82
CA THR A 19 11.03 11.35 4.59
C THR A 19 11.06 10.05 3.78
N SER A 20 11.98 9.15 4.11
CA SER A 20 12.20 7.91 3.37
C SER A 20 11.97 6.69 4.25
N PHE A 21 11.56 5.61 3.60
CA PHE A 21 11.56 4.27 4.16
C PHE A 21 12.95 3.65 3.96
N VAL A 22 13.51 3.06 5.02
CA VAL A 22 14.82 2.40 5.00
C VAL A 22 14.67 0.95 5.41
N ALA A 23 15.50 0.08 4.84
CA ALA A 23 15.58 -1.32 5.24
C ALA A 23 16.38 -1.43 6.55
N ASP A 24 16.01 -2.39 7.40
CA ASP A 24 16.88 -2.81 8.49
C ASP A 24 18.18 -3.42 7.94
N ASP A 25 19.25 -3.43 8.75
CA ASP A 25 20.44 -4.21 8.44
C ASP A 25 20.06 -5.71 8.36
N ALA A 26 20.59 -6.40 7.35
CA ALA A 26 20.36 -7.83 7.22
C ALA A 26 20.97 -8.57 8.43
N ALA A 27 20.12 -9.16 9.27
CA ALA A 27 20.56 -10.07 10.32
C ALA A 27 20.97 -11.41 9.69
N GLY A 28 22.24 -11.52 9.29
CA GLY A 28 22.77 -12.70 8.60
C GLY A 28 22.40 -12.75 7.12
N THR A 29 22.09 -13.94 6.61
CA THR A 29 21.86 -14.16 5.17
C THR A 29 20.39 -14.05 4.74
N ALA A 30 19.47 -13.78 5.67
CA ALA A 30 18.05 -13.67 5.35
C ALA A 30 17.75 -12.32 4.66
N PRO A 31 16.96 -12.31 3.58
CA PRO A 31 16.59 -11.06 2.91
C PRO A 31 15.66 -10.22 3.79
N VAL A 32 15.92 -8.91 3.84
CA VAL A 32 15.07 -7.93 4.51
C VAL A 32 13.83 -7.68 3.67
N ARG A 33 12.64 -7.85 4.26
CA ARG A 33 11.34 -7.80 3.55
C ARG A 33 10.47 -6.60 3.94
N GLY A 34 10.92 -5.78 4.88
CA GLY A 34 10.20 -4.62 5.37
C GLY A 34 11.11 -3.40 5.38
N LEU A 35 10.50 -2.24 5.19
CA LEU A 35 11.13 -0.95 5.41
C LEU A 35 10.41 -0.25 6.57
N HIS A 36 11.09 0.65 7.26
CA HIS A 36 10.51 1.52 8.27
C HIS A 36 10.82 2.99 7.96
N GLU A 37 9.98 3.91 8.39
CA GLU A 37 10.23 5.34 8.21
C GLU A 37 11.44 5.76 9.07
N ALA A 38 12.41 6.45 8.48
CA ALA A 38 13.65 6.83 9.17
C ALA A 38 13.42 7.59 10.50
N ALA A 39 12.39 8.44 10.56
CA ALA A 39 12.05 9.21 11.76
C ALA A 39 11.02 8.51 12.67
N ASN A 40 10.37 7.45 12.19
CA ASN A 40 9.35 6.69 12.93
C ASN A 40 9.41 5.19 12.60
N PRO A 41 10.23 4.41 13.31
CA PRO A 41 10.40 2.98 13.02
C PRO A 41 9.13 2.13 13.19
N ARG A 42 8.09 2.67 13.83
CA ARG A 42 6.79 1.98 13.93
C ARG A 42 5.99 2.07 12.64
N HIS A 43 6.15 3.16 11.90
CA HIS A 43 5.60 3.31 10.56
C HIS A 43 6.41 2.43 9.61
N ARG A 44 5.76 1.40 9.06
CA ARG A 44 6.42 0.39 8.22
C ARG A 44 5.76 0.26 6.87
N LEU A 45 6.59 -0.02 5.87
CA LEU A 45 6.22 -0.34 4.51
C LEU A 45 6.68 -1.76 4.18
N ARG A 46 5.80 -2.56 3.58
CA ARG A 46 6.14 -3.89 3.04
C ARG A 46 5.55 -4.06 1.67
N VAL A 47 6.31 -4.64 0.75
CA VAL A 47 5.82 -5.00 -0.59
C VAL A 47 5.76 -6.52 -0.70
N GLU A 48 4.59 -7.03 -1.07
CA GLU A 48 4.40 -8.42 -1.51
C GLU A 48 4.00 -8.43 -2.97
N HIS A 49 4.41 -9.44 -3.73
CA HIS A 49 4.05 -9.52 -5.13
C HIS A 49 4.05 -10.94 -5.68
N ASP A 50 3.29 -11.12 -6.76
CA ASP A 50 3.41 -12.25 -7.66
C ASP A 50 3.62 -11.73 -9.10
N GLN A 51 3.28 -12.57 -10.09
CA GLN A 51 3.37 -12.22 -11.50
C GLN A 51 2.34 -11.17 -11.93
N HIS A 52 1.23 -11.05 -11.21
CA HIS A 52 0.05 -10.27 -11.60
C HIS A 52 -0.17 -9.05 -10.71
N THR A 53 0.11 -9.15 -9.41
CA THR A 53 -0.28 -8.15 -8.42
C THR A 53 0.90 -7.73 -7.55
N LEU A 54 0.95 -6.43 -7.25
CA LEU A 54 1.78 -5.83 -6.20
C LEU A 54 0.87 -5.40 -5.05
N LEU A 55 1.21 -5.78 -3.82
CA LEU A 55 0.57 -5.30 -2.60
C LEU A 55 1.57 -4.43 -1.84
N VAL A 56 1.22 -3.17 -1.62
CA VAL A 56 1.98 -2.24 -0.79
C VAL A 56 1.24 -2.09 0.54
N HIS A 57 1.83 -2.60 1.60
CA HIS A 57 1.29 -2.53 2.95
C HIS A 57 1.94 -1.38 3.71
N LEU A 58 1.11 -0.53 4.31
CA LEU A 58 1.51 0.51 5.25
C LEU A 58 0.91 0.17 6.61
N SER A 59 1.70 0.28 7.67
CA SER A 59 1.21 0.12 9.04
C SER A 59 1.57 1.31 9.91
N ASP A 60 0.67 1.68 10.81
CA ASP A 60 0.95 2.63 11.90
C ASP A 60 1.29 4.06 11.46
N GLU A 61 0.80 4.49 10.28
CA GLU A 61 0.88 5.87 9.80
C GLU A 61 0.15 6.85 10.74
N ASP A 62 -1.07 6.48 11.17
CA ASP A 62 -1.95 7.29 12.06
C ASP A 62 -2.26 6.62 13.41
N GLY A 63 -1.41 5.68 13.83
CA GLY A 63 -1.42 5.14 15.19
C GLY A 63 -2.20 3.85 15.43
N HIS A 64 -3.14 3.41 14.58
CA HIS A 64 -3.71 2.06 14.67
C HIS A 64 -4.27 1.53 13.33
N GLY A 65 -3.57 0.57 12.71
CA GLY A 65 -4.12 -0.22 11.61
C GLY A 65 -3.17 -0.37 10.42
N TRP A 66 -3.72 -0.98 9.39
CA TRP A 66 -3.04 -1.22 8.13
C TRP A 66 -3.80 -0.49 7.02
N SER A 67 -3.04 0.02 6.05
CA SER A 67 -3.51 0.39 4.72
C SER A 67 -2.84 -0.54 3.72
N THR A 68 -3.56 -1.03 2.73
CA THR A 68 -2.97 -1.79 1.63
C THR A 68 -3.43 -1.25 0.29
N ILE A 69 -2.47 -0.99 -0.59
CA ILE A 69 -2.68 -0.66 -1.99
C ILE A 69 -2.41 -1.94 -2.80
N ALA A 70 -3.42 -2.46 -3.48
CA ALA A 70 -3.26 -3.52 -4.47
C ALA A 70 -3.11 -2.87 -5.86
N ILE A 71 -2.16 -3.35 -6.66
CA ILE A 71 -1.86 -2.83 -8.00
C ILE A 71 -1.77 -4.01 -8.96
N ASP A 72 -2.57 -4.00 -10.01
CA ASP A 72 -2.42 -4.92 -11.14
C ASP A 72 -1.21 -4.50 -11.98
N ARG A 73 -0.25 -5.40 -12.20
CA ARG A 73 1.03 -5.08 -12.84
C ARG A 73 0.89 -4.81 -14.33
N ALA A 74 -0.06 -5.47 -14.99
CA ALA A 74 -0.26 -5.36 -16.43
C ALA A 74 -0.98 -4.07 -16.79
N THR A 75 -2.03 -3.74 -16.03
CA THR A 75 -2.94 -2.63 -16.33
C THR A 75 -2.65 -1.36 -15.53
N ARG A 76 -1.87 -1.48 -14.44
CA ARG A 76 -1.65 -0.41 -13.45
C ARG A 76 -2.91 0.09 -12.75
N GLN A 77 -4.02 -0.64 -12.86
CA GLN A 77 -5.19 -0.41 -12.02
C GLN A 77 -4.84 -0.69 -10.56
N TRP A 78 -5.50 0.01 -9.65
CA TRP A 78 -5.20 -0.09 -8.23
C TRP A 78 -6.46 0.05 -7.37
N ALA A 79 -6.39 -0.50 -6.17
CA ALA A 79 -7.41 -0.36 -5.14
C ALA A 79 -6.78 -0.24 -3.76
N VAL A 80 -7.43 0.51 -2.87
CA VAL A 80 -6.97 0.72 -1.49
C VAL A 80 -7.97 0.10 -0.52
N ALA A 81 -7.48 -0.50 0.57
CA ALA A 81 -8.30 -0.90 1.70
C ALA A 81 -7.60 -0.69 3.04
N GLN A 82 -8.40 -0.50 4.10
CA GLN A 82 -7.95 -0.26 5.47
C GLN A 82 -8.67 -1.20 6.45
N SER A 83 -7.95 -1.65 7.48
CA SER A 83 -8.42 -2.57 8.53
C SER A 83 -7.40 -2.65 9.66
N ARG A 84 -7.75 -3.31 10.77
CA ARG A 84 -6.84 -3.52 11.91
C ARG A 84 -5.78 -4.60 11.67
N ARG A 85 -6.02 -5.53 10.73
CA ARG A 85 -5.13 -6.65 10.41
C ARG A 85 -4.65 -6.55 8.96
N GLN A 86 -3.35 -6.80 8.74
CA GLN A 86 -2.73 -6.79 7.41
C GLN A 86 -3.41 -7.75 6.43
N SER A 87 -3.75 -8.96 6.88
CA SER A 87 -4.41 -9.96 6.03
C SER A 87 -5.77 -9.47 5.52
N ASP A 88 -6.51 -8.78 6.37
CA ASP A 88 -7.86 -8.29 6.03
C ASP A 88 -7.77 -7.12 5.04
N THR A 89 -6.76 -6.24 5.18
CA THR A 89 -6.54 -5.16 4.21
C THR A 89 -6.07 -5.68 2.87
N ALA A 90 -5.14 -6.62 2.87
CA ALA A 90 -4.64 -7.26 1.66
C ALA A 90 -5.79 -7.90 0.87
N ARG A 91 -6.59 -8.74 1.54
CA ARG A 91 -7.75 -9.38 0.93
C ARG A 91 -8.76 -8.37 0.39
N ARG A 92 -9.14 -7.37 1.18
CA ARG A 92 -10.12 -6.36 0.76
C ARG A 92 -9.61 -5.50 -0.40
N ALA A 93 -8.34 -5.12 -0.43
CA ALA A 93 -7.75 -4.36 -1.52
C ALA A 93 -7.72 -5.19 -2.81
N TYR A 94 -7.33 -6.46 -2.71
CA TYR A 94 -7.35 -7.41 -3.82
C TYR A 94 -8.78 -7.63 -4.35
N ASP A 95 -9.74 -7.90 -3.46
CA ASP A 95 -11.14 -8.10 -3.83
C ASP A 95 -11.69 -6.84 -4.51
N ARG A 96 -11.37 -5.63 -4.02
CA ARG A 96 -11.77 -4.37 -4.67
C ARG A 96 -11.15 -4.18 -6.05
N LEU A 97 -9.89 -4.56 -6.23
CA LEU A 97 -9.19 -4.47 -7.51
C LEU A 97 -9.86 -5.36 -8.58
N TYR A 98 -10.32 -6.55 -8.20
CA TYR A 98 -10.82 -7.55 -9.17
C TYR A 98 -12.35 -7.78 -9.16
N SER A 99 -13.09 -7.30 -8.16
CA SER A 99 -14.55 -7.47 -8.07
C SER A 99 -15.35 -6.24 -8.55
N GLY A 100 -14.68 -5.17 -9.00
CA GLY A 100 -15.28 -3.88 -9.38
C GLY A 100 -15.50 -3.62 -10.88
N GLY A 101 -15.13 -4.54 -11.78
CA GLY A 101 -15.34 -4.39 -13.23
C GLY A 101 -14.48 -5.34 -14.05
N PRO A 102 -14.84 -5.62 -15.33
CA PRO A 102 -14.19 -6.65 -16.13
C PRO A 102 -12.73 -6.27 -16.39
N VAL A 103 -11.82 -7.21 -16.12
CA VAL A 103 -10.43 -7.15 -16.55
C VAL A 103 -10.43 -7.07 -18.09
N PRO A 104 -9.93 -5.99 -18.73
CA PRO A 104 -9.76 -6.00 -20.17
C PRO A 104 -8.68 -7.06 -20.48
N SER A 105 -9.09 -8.14 -21.15
CA SER A 105 -8.19 -9.16 -21.64
C SER A 105 -7.17 -8.50 -22.56
N SER A 106 -5.92 -8.41 -22.14
CA SER A 106 -4.82 -8.01 -23.00
C SER A 106 -4.50 -9.15 -23.97
N ARG A 107 -5.33 -9.31 -24.99
CA ARG A 107 -4.95 -10.01 -26.21
C ARG A 107 -5.04 -9.04 -27.38
N ALA A 108 -3.95 -8.31 -27.60
CA ALA A 108 -3.42 -7.90 -28.90
C ALA A 108 -2.32 -6.85 -28.71
N ALA A 109 -1.07 -7.30 -28.67
CA ALA A 109 0.02 -6.60 -29.34
C ALA A 109 0.82 -7.68 -30.06
N ARG A 110 0.98 -7.46 -31.37
CA ARG A 110 1.54 -8.39 -32.36
C ARG A 110 3.00 -8.71 -32.08
#